data_AF-A0A527G7Q3-F1
#
_entry.id   AF-A0A527G7Q3-F1
#
_cell.length_a   1.000
_cell.length_b   1.000
_cell.length_c   1.000
_cell.angle_alpha   90.00
_cell.angle_beta   90.00
_cell.angle_gamma   90.00
#
_symmetry.space_group_name_H-M   'P 1'
#
loop_
_entity.id
_entity.type
_entity.pdbx_description
1 polymer ?
#
loop_
_entity_poly.entity_id
_entity_poly.type
_entity_poly.pdbx_seq_one_letter_code
_entity_poly.pdbx_strand_id
1 'polypeptide(L)'
;DYSAAGSRVNGLKVSARASSGAAISISNTTGAGQRSLNMQSADAGAILRFLNIYEHMEGGVITLALAGPSDGSLRGKVDTSNFFVVNEPKLASIVSTTPAGDNRSLNQAVKGKLDTSRVKFERGYAEIDKGSGYLKLANGVLRGPRIGTTFQGTLY
;
A
#
# COMPACT_ATOMS: atom_id res chain seq x y z
N ASP A 1 13.26 17.52 11.43
CA ASP A 1 14.61 18.09 11.30
C ASP A 1 15.02 18.18 9.85
N TYR A 2 15.66 19.28 9.47
CA TYR A 2 16.19 19.54 8.14
C TYR A 2 17.69 19.83 8.26
N SER A 3 18.52 19.07 7.55
CA SER A 3 19.97 19.31 7.50
C SER A 3 20.42 19.39 6.04
N ALA A 4 20.90 20.56 5.63
CA ALA A 4 21.55 20.77 4.35
C ALA A 4 23.01 21.16 4.61
N ALA A 5 23.94 20.48 3.94
CA ALA A 5 25.33 20.89 3.86
C ALA A 5 25.65 21.08 2.37
N GLY A 6 25.89 22.33 1.95
CA GLY A 6 26.31 22.67 0.58
C GLY A 6 25.36 22.18 -0.51
N SER A 7 24.27 22.90 -0.76
CA SER A 7 23.38 22.75 -1.93
C SER A 7 22.76 21.37 -2.19
N ARG A 8 22.96 20.39 -1.30
CA ARG A 8 22.36 19.06 -1.37
C ARG A 8 21.58 18.79 -0.08
N VAL A 9 20.31 18.42 -0.22
CA VAL A 9 19.49 17.97 0.92
C VAL A 9 19.99 16.58 1.30
N ASN A 10 20.82 16.49 2.34
CA ASN A 10 21.45 15.23 2.79
C ASN A 10 20.45 14.31 3.50
N GLY A 11 19.34 14.85 3.99
CA GLY A 11 18.26 14.04 4.54
C GLY A 11 17.02 14.85 4.84
N LEU A 12 15.87 14.20 4.73
CA LEU A 12 14.57 14.69 5.12
C LEU A 12 13.97 13.69 6.11
N LYS A 13 13.69 14.15 7.33
CA LYS A 13 12.89 13.41 8.31
C LYS A 13 11.60 14.16 8.59
N VAL A 14 10.49 13.51 8.29
CA VAL A 14 9.14 14.02 8.54
C VAL A 14 8.48 13.15 9.60
N SER A 15 7.93 13.80 10.62
CA SER A 15 7.06 13.18 11.61
C SER A 15 5.73 13.92 11.58
N ALA A 16 4.65 13.16 11.43
CA ALA A 16 3.30 13.71 11.35
C ALA A 16 2.33 12.85 12.18
N ARG A 17 1.13 13.37 12.40
CA ARG A 17 0.00 12.61 12.93
C ARG A 17 -1.07 12.50 11.85
N ALA A 18 -1.54 11.30 11.62
CA ALA A 18 -2.69 11.05 10.77
C ALA A 18 -3.95 11.68 11.40
N SER A 19 -5.02 11.83 10.63
CA SER A 19 -6.33 12.26 11.16
C SER A 19 -6.88 11.33 12.25
N SER A 20 -6.46 10.07 12.26
CA SER A 20 -6.75 9.09 13.31
C SER A 20 -5.91 9.26 14.59
N GLY A 21 -4.94 10.18 14.59
CA GLY A 21 -3.97 10.36 15.68
C GLY A 21 -2.73 9.46 15.59
N ALA A 22 -2.69 8.51 14.64
CA ALA A 22 -1.55 7.61 14.46
C ALA A 22 -0.28 8.37 14.04
N ALA A 23 0.85 7.98 14.62
CA ALA A 23 2.15 8.55 14.27
C ALA A 23 2.61 8.04 12.89
N ILE A 24 3.07 8.99 12.07
CA ILE A 24 3.68 8.74 10.76
C ILE A 24 5.13 9.19 10.86
N SER A 25 6.06 8.33 10.44
CA SER A 25 7.48 8.66 10.31
C SER A 25 7.94 8.37 8.89
N ILE A 26 8.57 9.35 8.26
CA ILE A 26 9.19 9.22 6.94
C ILE A 26 10.63 9.71 7.06
N SER A 27 11.58 8.92 6.61
CA SER A 27 12.99 9.30 6.54
C SER A 27 13.52 9.02 5.14
N ASN A 28 14.01 10.06 4.49
CA ASN A 28 14.76 9.98 3.24
C ASN A 28 16.19 10.44 3.54
N THR A 29 17.16 9.57 3.40
CA THR A 29 18.57 9.87 3.68
C THR A 29 19.37 9.68 2.41
N THR A 30 20.31 10.60 2.15
CA THR A 30 21.20 10.55 0.99
C THR A 30 22.62 10.75 1.49
N GLY A 31 23.48 9.77 1.27
CA GLY A 31 24.87 9.81 1.73
C GLY A 31 25.72 8.76 1.04
N ALA A 32 27.00 9.04 0.84
CA ALA A 32 27.97 8.12 0.23
C ALA A 32 27.51 7.51 -1.13
N GLY A 33 26.81 8.30 -1.96
CA GLY A 33 26.28 7.84 -3.25
C GLY A 33 25.07 6.90 -3.15
N GLN A 34 24.53 6.70 -1.95
CA GLN A 34 23.32 5.91 -1.70
C GLN A 34 22.20 6.79 -1.17
N ARG A 35 20.97 6.35 -1.44
CA ARG A 35 19.74 6.93 -0.93
C ARG A 35 18.90 5.83 -0.31
N SER A 36 18.33 6.12 0.86
CA SER A 36 17.37 5.24 1.52
C SER A 36 16.11 6.02 1.90
N LEU A 37 14.96 5.43 1.60
CA LEU A 37 13.64 5.94 1.91
C LEU A 37 12.90 4.92 2.79
N ASN A 38 12.60 5.31 4.02
CA ASN A 38 11.81 4.53 4.94
C ASN A 38 10.55 5.30 5.32
N MET A 39 9.46 4.57 5.47
CA MET A 39 8.20 5.10 6.01
C MET A 39 7.60 4.07 6.94
N GLN A 40 7.01 4.53 8.04
CA GLN A 40 6.21 3.71 8.94
C GLN A 40 4.99 4.50 9.41
N SER A 41 3.85 3.83 9.49
CA SER A 41 2.63 4.36 10.10
C SER A 41 1.89 3.25 10.84
N ALA A 42 1.31 3.59 11.99
CA ALA A 42 0.38 2.73 12.73
C ALA A 42 -1.07 2.79 12.17
N ASP A 43 -1.30 3.60 11.14
CA ASP A 43 -2.54 3.63 10.36
C ASP A 43 -2.20 3.75 8.87
N ALA A 44 -2.25 2.60 8.18
CA ALA A 44 -1.96 2.49 6.76
C ALA A 44 -3.04 3.20 5.91
N GLY A 45 -4.32 3.01 6.26
CA GLY A 45 -5.43 3.66 5.57
C GLY A 45 -5.37 5.17 5.62
N ALA A 46 -5.04 5.75 6.78
CA ALA A 46 -4.95 7.20 6.91
C ALA A 46 -3.77 7.81 6.15
N ILE A 47 -2.58 7.17 6.14
CA ILE A 47 -1.44 7.68 5.35
C ILE A 47 -1.69 7.54 3.84
N LEU A 48 -2.28 6.43 3.39
CA LEU A 48 -2.59 6.24 1.97
C LEU A 48 -3.64 7.26 1.47
N ARG A 49 -4.64 7.60 2.30
CA ARG A 49 -5.59 8.68 2.03
C ARG A 49 -4.94 10.05 2.03
N PHE A 50 -4.08 10.33 3.01
CA PHE A 50 -3.35 11.60 3.08
C PHE A 50 -2.47 11.82 1.85
N LEU A 51 -1.83 10.77 1.35
CA LEU A 51 -1.02 10.79 0.12
C LEU A 51 -1.85 10.65 -1.16
N ASN A 52 -3.17 10.51 -1.05
CA ASN A 52 -4.09 10.27 -2.16
C ASN A 52 -3.69 9.07 -3.06
N ILE A 53 -3.15 8.01 -2.45
CA ILE A 53 -2.71 6.79 -3.13
C ILE A 53 -3.86 5.78 -3.21
N TYR A 54 -4.56 5.59 -2.09
CA TYR A 54 -5.62 4.59 -1.97
C TYR A 54 -6.56 4.92 -0.83
N GLU A 55 -7.85 5.08 -1.13
CA GLU A 55 -8.85 5.56 -0.18
C GLU A 55 -9.66 4.46 0.52
N HIS A 56 -9.70 3.28 -0.09
CA HIS A 56 -10.49 2.14 0.37
C HIS A 56 -9.79 1.31 1.46
N MET A 57 -8.60 1.72 1.91
CA MET A 57 -7.93 1.06 3.04
C MET A 57 -8.29 1.74 4.37
N GLU A 58 -8.61 0.92 5.36
CA GLU A 58 -8.92 1.35 6.72
C GLU A 58 -8.01 0.66 7.74
N GLY A 59 -7.38 1.47 8.61
CA GLY A 59 -6.51 1.01 9.67
C GLY A 59 -5.24 0.32 9.17
N GLY A 60 -4.73 -0.62 9.98
CA GLY A 60 -3.54 -1.41 9.71
C GLY A 60 -2.22 -0.69 9.93
N VAL A 61 -1.14 -1.44 9.95
CA VAL A 61 0.23 -0.92 10.08
C VAL A 61 0.91 -1.06 8.73
N ILE A 62 1.60 0.00 8.27
CA ILE A 62 2.39 -0.02 7.04
C ILE A 62 3.84 0.30 7.34
N THR A 63 4.73 -0.43 6.66
CA THR A 63 6.16 -0.16 6.61
C THR A 63 6.63 -0.20 5.17
N LEU A 64 7.49 0.75 4.81
CA LEU A 64 8.15 0.84 3.52
C LEU A 64 9.63 1.02 3.79
N ALA A 65 10.45 0.25 3.09
CA ALA A 65 11.90 0.40 3.12
C ALA A 65 12.42 0.24 1.69
N LEU A 66 12.98 1.32 1.16
CA LEU A 66 13.61 1.37 -0.15
C LEU A 66 15.05 1.88 -0.01
N ALA A 67 15.94 1.36 -0.83
CA ALA A 67 17.32 1.83 -0.93
C ALA A 67 17.83 1.68 -2.36
N GLY A 68 18.83 2.47 -2.71
CA GLY A 68 19.48 2.39 -4.02
C GLY A 68 20.50 3.52 -4.22
N PRO A 69 21.09 3.63 -5.42
CA PRO A 69 21.97 4.74 -5.76
C PRO A 69 21.24 6.08 -5.64
N SER A 70 21.95 7.14 -5.25
CA SER A 70 21.36 8.48 -5.06
C SER A 70 20.68 9.07 -6.30
N ASP A 71 21.16 8.68 -7.47
CA ASP A 71 20.71 9.05 -8.81
C ASP A 71 20.03 7.89 -9.57
N GLY A 72 19.84 6.74 -8.89
CA GLY A 72 19.32 5.51 -9.47
C GLY A 72 17.91 5.17 -9.01
N SER A 73 17.46 3.97 -9.40
CA SER A 73 16.18 3.45 -8.92
C SER A 73 16.30 3.00 -7.46
N LEU A 74 15.22 3.24 -6.70
CA LEU A 74 15.08 2.81 -5.33
C LEU A 74 14.35 1.47 -5.30
N ARG A 75 14.98 0.46 -4.69
CA ARG A 75 14.43 -0.89 -4.57
C ARG A 75 14.18 -1.26 -3.12
N GLY A 76 13.17 -2.07 -2.89
CA GLY A 76 12.92 -2.64 -1.58
C GLY A 76 11.52 -3.19 -1.47
N LYS A 77 10.87 -2.97 -0.33
CA LYS A 77 9.60 -3.63 -0.01
C LYS A 77 8.64 -2.73 0.75
N VAL A 78 7.36 -3.01 0.55
CA VAL A 78 6.26 -2.55 1.38
C VAL A 78 5.65 -3.74 2.09
N ASP A 79 5.37 -3.59 3.38
CA ASP A 79 4.64 -4.57 4.18
C ASP A 79 3.53 -3.84 4.94
N THR A 80 2.32 -4.37 4.83
CA THR A 80 1.10 -3.92 5.51
C THR A 80 0.53 -5.06 6.32
N SER A 81 0.00 -4.80 7.50
CA SER A 81 -0.65 -5.81 8.33
C SER A 81 -1.94 -5.32 8.95
N ASN A 82 -2.86 -6.27 9.19
CA ASN A 82 -4.11 -6.06 9.93
C ASN A 82 -4.95 -4.87 9.44
N PHE A 83 -5.16 -4.77 8.13
CA PHE A 83 -5.95 -3.71 7.51
C PHE A 83 -7.26 -4.25 6.95
N PHE A 84 -8.20 -3.34 6.74
CA PHE A 84 -9.44 -3.62 6.04
C PHE A 84 -9.45 -2.91 4.69
N VAL A 85 -10.00 -3.56 3.67
CA VAL A 85 -10.38 -2.93 2.41
C VAL A 85 -11.90 -2.77 2.41
N VAL A 86 -12.37 -1.55 2.24
CA VAL A 86 -13.77 -1.16 2.44
C VAL A 86 -14.30 -0.44 1.20
N ASN A 87 -15.50 -0.81 0.74
CA ASN A 87 -16.20 -0.16 -0.36
C ASN A 87 -15.40 -0.09 -1.69
N GLU A 88 -14.61 -1.12 -2.01
CA GLU A 88 -13.83 -1.16 -3.26
C GLU A 88 -14.73 -1.49 -4.47
N PRO A 89 -14.92 -0.58 -5.45
CA PRO A 89 -15.81 -0.81 -6.59
C PRO A 89 -15.40 -2.01 -7.44
N LYS A 90 -14.09 -2.27 -7.55
CA LYS A 90 -13.56 -3.45 -8.27
C LYS A 90 -13.96 -4.77 -7.62
N LEU A 91 -14.06 -4.82 -6.28
CA LEU A 91 -14.56 -6.00 -5.57
C LEU A 91 -16.07 -6.16 -5.75
N ALA A 92 -16.82 -5.06 -5.71
CA ALA A 92 -18.26 -5.09 -5.96
C ALA A 92 -18.60 -5.67 -7.35
N SER A 93 -17.85 -5.27 -8.38
CA SER A 93 -18.04 -5.75 -9.75
C SER A 93 -17.72 -7.24 -9.95
N ILE A 94 -16.76 -7.80 -9.21
CA ILE A 94 -16.45 -9.25 -9.26
C ILE A 94 -17.59 -10.10 -8.67
N VAL A 95 -18.37 -9.54 -7.74
CA VAL A 95 -19.45 -10.24 -7.03
C VAL A 95 -20.82 -10.02 -7.72
N SER A 96 -20.97 -8.94 -8.47
CA SER A 96 -22.18 -8.62 -9.22
C SER A 96 -22.25 -9.28 -10.60
N THR A 97 -21.19 -9.94 -11.07
CA THR A 97 -21.25 -10.69 -12.32
C THR A 97 -22.15 -11.90 -12.17
N THR A 98 -23.22 -11.90 -12.96
CA THR A 98 -24.11 -13.04 -13.12
C THR A 98 -23.40 -14.11 -13.95
N PRO A 99 -23.24 -15.35 -13.47
CA PRO A 99 -22.73 -16.44 -14.30
C PRO A 99 -23.59 -16.61 -15.55
N ALA A 100 -22.97 -16.82 -16.72
CA ALA A 100 -23.71 -17.03 -17.96
C ALA A 100 -24.58 -18.29 -17.85
N GLY A 101 -25.90 -18.10 -17.72
CA GLY A 101 -26.90 -19.18 -17.65
C GLY A 101 -27.72 -19.28 -16.37
N ASP A 102 -27.50 -18.44 -15.35
CA ASP A 102 -28.34 -18.38 -14.14
C ASP A 102 -28.92 -16.97 -13.95
N ASN A 103 -30.20 -16.85 -13.57
CA ASN A 103 -30.87 -15.57 -13.30
C ASN A 103 -30.56 -15.02 -11.90
N ARG A 104 -29.55 -15.58 -11.23
CA ARG A 104 -29.19 -15.28 -9.85
C ARG A 104 -27.75 -14.79 -9.81
N SER A 105 -27.55 -13.60 -9.26
CA SER A 105 -26.21 -13.11 -8.94
C SER A 105 -25.52 -14.07 -7.96
N LEU A 106 -24.18 -14.19 -8.02
CA LEU A 106 -23.39 -15.01 -7.09
C LEU A 106 -23.73 -14.73 -5.61
N ASN A 107 -24.10 -13.50 -5.27
CA ASN A 107 -24.61 -13.10 -3.96
C ASN A 107 -25.87 -13.86 -3.49
N GLN A 108 -26.76 -14.26 -4.41
CA GLN A 108 -27.95 -15.05 -4.09
C GLN A 108 -27.63 -16.55 -3.96
N ALA A 109 -26.58 -17.02 -4.63
CA ALA A 109 -26.17 -18.43 -4.59
C ALA A 109 -25.52 -18.83 -3.26
N VAL A 110 -24.95 -17.89 -2.51
CA VAL A 110 -24.11 -18.20 -1.33
C VAL A 110 -24.87 -18.16 0.02
N LYS A 111 -26.18 -17.83 0.07
CA LYS A 111 -27.04 -17.92 1.29
C LYS A 111 -26.38 -17.45 2.61
N GLY A 112 -25.52 -16.45 2.53
CA GLY A 112 -24.89 -15.79 3.67
C GLY A 112 -24.56 -14.39 3.21
N LYS A 113 -24.92 -13.38 4.00
CA LYS A 113 -24.52 -11.99 3.77
C LYS A 113 -22.99 -11.95 3.85
N LEU A 114 -22.31 -12.25 2.75
CA LEU A 114 -20.89 -11.97 2.64
C LEU A 114 -20.84 -10.45 2.59
N ASP A 115 -20.46 -9.83 3.71
CA ASP A 115 -20.30 -8.39 3.80
C ASP A 115 -19.02 -8.03 3.03
N THR A 116 -19.13 -8.08 1.70
CA THR A 116 -18.07 -7.74 0.75
C THR A 116 -17.77 -6.24 0.77
N SER A 117 -18.59 -5.47 1.47
CA SER A 117 -18.35 -4.06 1.80
C SER A 117 -17.07 -3.88 2.61
N ARG A 118 -16.63 -4.87 3.40
CA ARG A 118 -15.45 -4.78 4.26
C ARG A 118 -14.71 -6.11 4.37
N VAL A 119 -13.54 -6.18 3.76
CA VAL A 119 -12.69 -7.38 3.74
C VAL A 119 -11.46 -7.17 4.62
N LYS A 120 -11.21 -8.11 5.55
CA LYS A 120 -10.00 -8.10 6.39
C LYS A 120 -8.84 -8.77 5.66
N PHE A 121 -7.69 -8.12 5.66
CA PHE A 121 -6.41 -8.70 5.27
C PHE A 121 -5.46 -8.70 6.47
N GLU A 122 -4.80 -9.85 6.65
CA GLU A 122 -3.81 -10.02 7.70
C GLU A 122 -2.46 -9.48 7.24
N ARG A 123 -2.14 -9.62 5.95
CA ARG A 123 -0.89 -9.17 5.38
C ARG A 123 -1.01 -8.71 3.94
N GLY A 124 -0.34 -7.62 3.61
CA GLY A 124 -0.03 -7.16 2.27
C GLY A 124 1.48 -7.03 2.15
N TYR A 125 2.06 -7.55 1.09
CA TYR A 125 3.49 -7.46 0.82
C TYR A 125 3.69 -7.19 -0.66
N ALA A 126 4.67 -6.37 -1.02
CA ALA A 126 5.17 -6.28 -2.39
C ALA A 126 6.63 -5.81 -2.40
N GLU A 127 7.37 -6.29 -3.38
CA GLU A 127 8.66 -5.73 -3.75
C GLU A 127 8.44 -4.58 -4.72
N ILE A 128 9.19 -3.51 -4.51
CA ILE A 128 9.07 -2.25 -5.25
C ILE A 128 10.41 -1.94 -5.91
N ASP A 129 10.37 -1.60 -7.19
CA ASP A 129 11.46 -0.91 -7.91
C ASP A 129 10.92 0.41 -8.46
N LYS A 130 11.37 1.52 -7.89
CA LYS A 130 10.95 2.89 -8.24
C LYS A 130 12.08 3.58 -8.98
N GLY A 131 11.91 3.81 -10.27
CA GLY A 131 12.85 4.59 -11.08
C GLY A 131 12.26 5.90 -11.59
N SER A 132 12.96 6.53 -12.54
CA SER A 132 12.47 7.73 -13.21
C SER A 132 11.33 7.37 -14.15
N GLY A 133 10.11 7.81 -13.82
CA GLY A 133 8.92 7.57 -14.66
C GLY A 133 8.42 6.13 -14.64
N TYR A 134 8.77 5.34 -13.61
CA TYR A 134 8.12 4.04 -13.39
C TYR A 134 8.11 3.61 -11.93
N LEU A 135 7.12 2.78 -11.61
CA LEU A 135 7.02 2.01 -10.37
C LEU A 135 6.68 0.57 -10.73
N LYS A 136 7.62 -0.35 -10.49
CA LYS A 136 7.40 -1.78 -10.68
C LYS A 136 7.09 -2.43 -9.34
N LEU A 137 6.04 -3.23 -9.32
CA LEU A 137 5.62 -4.08 -8.22
C LEU A 137 5.86 -5.53 -8.61
N ALA A 138 6.60 -6.26 -7.78
CA ALA A 138 6.88 -7.68 -7.96
C ALA A 138 6.55 -8.44 -6.68
N ASN A 139 6.32 -9.76 -6.81
CA ASN A 139 6.10 -10.64 -5.67
C ASN A 139 5.01 -10.12 -4.70
N GLY A 140 3.99 -9.46 -5.25
CA GLY A 140 2.90 -8.88 -4.48
C GLY A 140 2.02 -9.99 -3.93
N VAL A 141 1.71 -9.96 -2.64
CA VAL A 141 0.85 -10.92 -1.94
C VAL A 141 -0.12 -10.17 -1.04
N LEU A 142 -1.41 -10.46 -1.19
CA LEU A 142 -2.45 -10.10 -0.23
C LEU A 142 -2.96 -11.38 0.42
N ARG A 143 -2.91 -11.46 1.74
CA ARG A 143 -3.38 -12.60 2.53
C ARG A 143 -4.44 -12.13 3.52
N GLY A 144 -5.59 -12.79 3.48
CA GLY A 144 -6.64 -12.69 4.47
C GLY A 144 -7.19 -14.08 4.82
N PRO A 145 -8.05 -14.17 5.86
CA PRO A 145 -8.55 -15.45 6.37
C PRO A 145 -9.47 -16.18 5.39
N ARG A 146 -10.08 -15.45 4.46
CA ARG A 146 -11.02 -15.99 3.46
C ARG A 146 -10.56 -15.82 2.02
N ILE A 147 -9.64 -14.89 1.77
CA ILE A 147 -9.22 -14.50 0.43
C ILE A 147 -7.71 -14.28 0.46
N GLY A 148 -7.01 -14.86 -0.51
CA GLY A 148 -5.60 -14.61 -0.76
C GLY A 148 -5.38 -14.42 -2.26
N THR A 149 -4.51 -13.49 -2.64
CA THR A 149 -4.17 -13.26 -4.05
C THR A 149 -2.74 -12.76 -4.19
N THR A 150 -2.18 -12.94 -5.38
CA THR A 150 -0.87 -12.41 -5.76
C THR A 150 -1.03 -11.38 -6.87
N PHE A 151 -0.17 -10.37 -6.89
CA PHE A 151 -0.21 -9.31 -7.89
C PHE A 151 1.21 -8.85 -8.28
N GLN A 152 1.34 -8.37 -9.50
CA GLN A 152 2.56 -7.77 -10.04
C GLN A 152 2.18 -6.83 -11.17
N GLY A 153 3.04 -5.85 -11.46
CA GLY A 153 2.78 -4.90 -12.54
C GLY A 153 3.80 -3.77 -12.58
N THR A 154 3.72 -2.97 -13.64
CA THR A 154 4.51 -1.75 -13.79
C THR A 154 3.57 -0.58 -14.05
N LEU A 155 3.74 0.48 -13.29
CA LEU A 155 3.08 1.76 -13.49
C LEU A 155 4.11 2.71 -14.13
N TYR A 156 3.67 3.55 -15.08
CA TYR A 156 4.48 4.56 -15.76
C TYR A 156 3.97 5.96 -15.42
#